data_AF-A0A7S2KRA2-F1
#
_entry.id   AF-A0A7S2KRA2-F1
#
_cell.length_a   1.000
_cell.length_b   1.000
_cell.length_c   1.000
_cell.angle_alpha   90.00
_cell.angle_beta   90.00
_cell.angle_gamma   90.00
#
_symmetry.space_group_name_H-M   'P 1'
#
loop_
_entity.id
_entity.type
_entity.pdbx_description
1 polymer ?
#
loop_
_entity_poly.entity_id
_entity_poly.type
_entity_poly.pdbx_seq_one_letter_code
_entity_poly.pdbx_strand_id
1 'polypeptide(L)'
;MADKKMAKLKSKLGCISTLFTCFNPSKKKSRKEKKNAVDNNVEKLDKLEKLDIINEQTTLEKHIEKRPISPNIGSCGSVTSARSGRSSVFFETNEGTDDQWYQEVDSFDSFVTQEIDGQFFFSAKDDPKISQEAFEGIHLYPPIPTVVVDSAPTTPVTTTNMKTLLRSYQYGEEDVQQLQQNKDATEKAGLALEHQAQRLMSITEKQDANEIFDGTNVLLEELKIPGVVSEKGFPGALTEEELEAVKRFQSELKTRDPIYNEIVRSFSVVEKEAYSLCRWLRARKFDVDAVFEMLDEAKEHYEKAKKHDFYPNLEESLGFSRDVFLSQYPEVYSGNARNGCPVMYMKLGSIQPEGIKCLVLVEDADRFFWNGNMHGYTDRLEEGRRINPNFLRTENITVYDLEGVSRSQVNSDTLDMVKVGAKVMSAFPETLHCLLIINAPSWFGLVWSVVRKLIDARTASKIEVFTSSKKGFARMRDLIDNSQIPSDYGGTGPSLAQAASGVVSATTRSASNPQDRNKVVVLNKVMHLKNRQEKSKDFNLEEGQTMTVTIYTRCKNGAKASIIREGSESPMIGKDVVGEEEDKPYSMVLGEVKGPGNFEVRLKSISGPGVFLTLGKV
;
A
#
# COMPACT_ATOMS: atom_id res chain seq x y z
N MET A 1 -27.84 -6.00 27.19
CA MET A 1 -28.02 -6.52 25.81
C MET A 1 -27.53 -5.52 24.75
N ALA A 2 -27.73 -4.21 24.94
CA ALA A 2 -27.21 -3.14 24.09
C ALA A 2 -25.66 -3.11 24.01
N ASP A 3 -24.94 -3.30 25.13
CA ASP A 3 -23.46 -3.24 25.14
C ASP A 3 -22.80 -4.37 24.33
N LYS A 4 -23.38 -5.57 24.33
CA LYS A 4 -22.91 -6.70 23.48
C LYS A 4 -23.16 -6.44 21.99
N LYS A 5 -24.28 -5.80 21.63
CA LYS A 5 -24.55 -5.37 20.24
C LYS A 5 -23.58 -4.26 19.81
N MET A 6 -23.33 -3.31 20.69
CA MET A 6 -22.44 -2.17 20.45
C MET A 6 -20.96 -2.58 20.32
N ALA A 7 -20.48 -3.53 21.13
CA ALA A 7 -19.15 -4.12 20.98
C ALA A 7 -19.00 -4.86 19.63
N LYS A 8 -20.03 -5.58 19.20
CA LYS A 8 -20.06 -6.30 17.92
C LYS A 8 -20.07 -5.33 16.72
N LEU A 9 -20.79 -4.21 16.82
CA LEU A 9 -20.80 -3.18 15.77
C LEU A 9 -19.47 -2.43 15.69
N LYS A 10 -18.87 -2.05 16.83
CA LYS A 10 -17.53 -1.43 16.89
C LYS A 10 -16.45 -2.34 16.29
N SER A 11 -16.49 -3.63 16.61
CA SER A 11 -15.62 -4.64 16.00
C SER A 11 -15.82 -4.65 14.48
N LYS A 12 -17.06 -4.77 13.98
CA LYS A 12 -17.37 -4.80 12.53
C LYS A 12 -16.94 -3.53 11.78
N LEU A 13 -17.14 -2.35 12.35
CA LEU A 13 -16.71 -1.09 11.73
C LEU A 13 -15.19 -0.95 11.70
N GLY A 14 -14.52 -1.40 12.77
CA GLY A 14 -13.06 -1.58 12.77
C GLY A 14 -12.60 -2.54 11.69
N CYS A 15 -13.32 -3.66 11.47
CA CYS A 15 -12.99 -4.63 10.44
C CYS A 15 -12.97 -4.01 9.05
N ILE A 16 -13.99 -3.20 8.77
CA ILE A 16 -14.17 -2.65 7.44
C ILE A 16 -13.20 -1.50 7.21
N SER A 17 -12.86 -0.73 8.24
CA SER A 17 -11.74 0.22 8.14
C SER A 17 -10.43 -0.46 7.72
N THR A 18 -10.12 -1.63 8.27
CA THR A 18 -8.87 -2.35 7.95
C THR A 18 -8.80 -2.77 6.47
N LEU A 19 -9.95 -3.16 5.89
CA LEU A 19 -10.06 -3.51 4.46
C LEU A 19 -9.64 -2.35 3.53
N PHE A 20 -9.79 -1.10 3.98
CA PHE A 20 -9.46 0.09 3.19
C PHE A 20 -8.10 0.71 3.57
N THR A 21 -7.56 0.40 4.75
CA THR A 21 -6.23 0.89 5.17
C THR A 21 -5.08 0.16 4.47
N CYS A 22 -5.31 -0.96 3.79
CA CYS A 22 -4.29 -1.62 2.96
C CYS A 22 -3.68 -0.68 1.90
N PHE A 23 -4.43 0.34 1.48
CA PHE A 23 -4.01 1.30 0.46
C PHE A 23 -3.40 2.59 1.03
N ASN A 24 -3.49 2.80 2.35
CA ASN A 24 -2.79 3.87 3.04
C ASN A 24 -2.70 3.58 4.55
N PRO A 25 -1.54 3.11 5.06
CA PRO A 25 -1.35 2.83 6.48
C PRO A 25 -1.22 4.09 7.36
N SER A 26 -1.48 5.30 6.83
CA SER A 26 -1.36 6.55 7.59
C SER A 26 -2.41 6.68 8.69
N LYS A 27 -2.10 6.14 9.87
CA LYS A 27 -2.28 6.73 11.22
C LYS A 27 -2.42 5.64 12.28
N LYS A 28 -1.35 5.43 13.07
CA LYS A 28 -1.53 5.06 14.47
C LYS A 28 -1.96 6.31 15.26
N LYS A 29 -3.26 6.63 15.25
CA LYS A 29 -3.82 7.50 16.30
C LYS A 29 -3.58 6.86 17.66
N SER A 30 -3.27 7.67 18.68
CA SER A 30 -3.08 7.19 20.04
C SER A 30 -4.29 6.38 20.51
N ARG A 31 -4.08 5.40 21.40
CA ARG A 31 -5.13 4.48 21.90
C ARG A 31 -6.34 5.24 22.48
N LYS A 32 -6.12 6.47 22.98
CA LYS A 32 -7.14 7.38 23.53
C LYS A 32 -8.00 8.05 22.45
N GLU A 33 -7.40 8.48 21.34
CA GLU A 33 -8.10 9.14 20.23
C GLU A 33 -8.95 8.19 19.39
N LYS A 34 -8.48 6.94 19.20
CA LYS A 34 -9.27 5.89 18.51
C LYS A 34 -10.56 5.59 19.26
N LYS A 35 -10.53 5.56 20.59
CA LYS A 35 -11.70 5.29 21.43
C LYS A 35 -12.75 6.40 21.28
N ASN A 36 -12.34 7.66 21.42
CA ASN A 36 -13.25 8.82 21.33
C ASN A 36 -13.88 9.00 19.94
N ALA A 37 -13.12 8.77 18.86
CA ALA A 37 -13.64 8.90 17.49
C ALA A 37 -14.60 7.76 17.09
N VAL A 38 -14.37 6.55 17.60
CA VAL A 38 -15.27 5.40 17.39
C VAL A 38 -16.54 5.58 18.23
N ASP A 39 -16.42 6.04 19.47
CA ASP A 39 -17.56 6.25 20.37
C ASP A 39 -18.53 7.32 19.80
N ASN A 40 -18.02 8.46 19.33
CA ASN A 40 -18.83 9.55 18.76
C ASN A 40 -19.51 9.18 17.42
N ASN A 41 -18.87 8.37 16.58
CA ASN A 41 -19.47 7.95 15.31
C ASN A 41 -20.50 6.81 15.50
N VAL A 42 -20.31 5.96 16.50
CA VAL A 42 -21.27 4.88 16.85
C VAL A 42 -22.55 5.44 17.47
N GLU A 43 -22.46 6.48 18.29
CA GLU A 43 -23.64 7.15 18.84
C GLU A 43 -24.49 7.84 17.75
N LYS A 44 -23.85 8.34 16.69
CA LYS A 44 -24.55 8.85 15.49
C LYS A 44 -25.22 7.73 14.68
N LEU A 45 -24.60 6.54 14.58
CA LEU A 45 -25.15 5.40 13.85
C LEU A 45 -26.33 4.75 14.60
N ASP A 46 -26.28 4.67 15.93
CA ASP A 46 -27.39 4.16 16.75
C ASP A 46 -28.63 5.09 16.66
N LYS A 47 -28.41 6.40 16.53
CA LYS A 47 -29.50 7.37 16.26
C LYS A 47 -30.11 7.18 14.85
N LEU A 48 -29.30 6.85 13.84
CA LEU A 48 -29.76 6.58 12.47
C LEU A 48 -30.47 5.23 12.35
N GLU A 49 -29.97 4.17 13.00
CA GLU A 49 -30.60 2.85 13.01
C GLU A 49 -31.96 2.88 13.74
N LYS A 50 -32.10 3.72 14.77
CA LYS A 50 -33.39 3.99 15.42
C LYS A 50 -34.36 4.80 14.54
N LEU A 51 -33.85 5.72 13.71
CA LEU A 51 -34.67 6.48 12.76
C LEU A 51 -35.18 5.59 11.60
N ASP A 52 -34.35 4.67 11.11
CA ASP A 52 -34.73 3.73 10.05
C ASP A 52 -35.73 2.66 10.53
N ILE A 53 -35.61 2.18 11.78
CA ILE A 53 -36.61 1.27 12.38
C ILE A 53 -37.97 1.97 12.54
N ILE A 54 -37.96 3.28 12.88
CA ILE A 54 -39.19 4.07 12.99
C ILE A 54 -39.82 4.30 11.60
N ASN A 55 -39.03 4.56 10.57
CA ASN A 55 -39.50 4.74 9.19
C ASN A 55 -40.02 3.42 8.57
N GLU A 56 -39.37 2.28 8.80
CA GLU A 56 -39.87 0.99 8.32
C GLU A 56 -41.18 0.58 9.00
N GLN A 57 -41.39 0.93 10.27
CA GLN A 57 -42.66 0.68 10.97
C GLN A 57 -43.79 1.62 10.52
N THR A 58 -43.50 2.84 10.08
CA THR A 58 -44.55 3.77 9.58
C THR A 58 -44.95 3.52 8.13
N THR A 59 -44.18 2.73 7.36
CA THR A 59 -44.47 2.47 5.94
C THR A 59 -45.37 1.23 5.72
N LEU A 60 -45.69 0.47 6.77
CA LEU A 60 -46.56 -0.72 6.68
C LEU A 60 -48.05 -0.46 6.98
N GLU A 61 -48.42 0.73 7.45
CA GLU A 61 -49.82 1.10 7.73
C GLU A 61 -50.22 2.36 6.95
N LYS A 62 -50.64 2.17 5.69
CA LYS A 62 -51.81 2.81 5.06
C LYS A 62 -51.87 2.47 3.57
N HIS A 63 -52.95 1.79 3.20
CA HIS A 63 -53.37 1.59 1.82
C HIS A 63 -54.67 2.38 1.58
N ILE A 64 -54.77 2.94 0.38
CA ILE A 64 -55.99 3.29 -0.37
C ILE A 64 -56.66 4.62 -0.01
N GLU A 65 -56.44 5.64 -0.85
CA GLU A 65 -57.55 6.41 -1.43
C GLU A 65 -57.15 7.06 -2.78
N LYS A 66 -58.14 7.22 -3.66
CA LYS A 66 -58.05 7.40 -5.11
C LYS A 66 -57.96 8.88 -5.54
N ARG A 67 -57.03 9.21 -6.47
CA ARG A 67 -57.06 10.19 -7.63
C ARG A 67 -57.54 11.65 -7.37
N PRO A 68 -57.39 12.67 -8.29
CA PRO A 68 -56.83 12.71 -9.67
C PRO A 68 -55.90 13.93 -10.05
N ILE A 69 -55.08 13.73 -11.10
CA ILE A 69 -54.89 14.52 -12.37
C ILE A 69 -54.47 16.04 -12.37
N SER A 70 -53.24 16.25 -12.89
CA SER A 70 -52.71 17.29 -13.84
C SER A 70 -52.50 18.78 -13.43
N PRO A 71 -51.89 19.64 -14.29
CA PRO A 71 -50.44 19.78 -14.52
C PRO A 71 -49.98 21.27 -14.56
N ASN A 72 -48.67 21.58 -14.66
CA ASN A 72 -48.08 22.69 -15.46
C ASN A 72 -46.58 22.91 -15.12
N ILE A 73 -45.67 22.83 -16.10
CA ILE A 73 -45.10 23.90 -16.97
C ILE A 73 -44.14 24.84 -16.23
N GLY A 74 -42.92 24.97 -16.75
CA GLY A 74 -42.03 26.10 -16.45
C GLY A 74 -40.55 25.87 -16.73
N SER A 75 -40.12 26.09 -17.98
CA SER A 75 -38.74 26.11 -18.45
C SER A 75 -37.98 27.41 -18.11
N CYS A 76 -36.65 27.36 -18.32
CA CYS A 76 -35.73 28.49 -18.61
C CYS A 76 -35.23 29.29 -17.38
N GLY A 77 -33.97 29.75 -17.30
CA GLY A 77 -32.90 29.82 -18.28
C GLY A 77 -31.57 30.28 -17.67
N SER A 78 -30.53 30.19 -18.49
CA SER A 78 -29.14 30.58 -18.29
C SER A 78 -28.92 32.09 -18.14
N VAL A 79 -27.93 32.53 -17.34
CA VAL A 79 -27.15 33.76 -17.58
C VAL A 79 -25.70 33.61 -17.10
N THR A 80 -24.78 33.97 -18.00
CA THR A 80 -23.33 34.19 -17.88
C THR A 80 -22.97 35.57 -17.31
N SER A 81 -21.85 35.72 -16.58
CA SER A 81 -20.82 36.76 -16.88
C SER A 81 -19.60 36.71 -15.92
N ALA A 82 -18.46 37.12 -16.44
CA ALA A 82 -17.10 37.12 -15.90
C ALA A 82 -16.69 38.39 -15.12
N ARG A 83 -15.55 38.32 -14.39
CA ARG A 83 -14.46 39.32 -14.19
C ARG A 83 -13.59 38.91 -12.98
N SER A 84 -12.32 38.56 -13.13
CA SER A 84 -11.09 39.39 -13.22
C SER A 84 -10.78 40.23 -11.96
N GLY A 85 -9.63 39.97 -11.32
CA GLY A 85 -9.03 40.84 -10.30
C GLY A 85 -7.60 40.39 -9.93
N ARG A 86 -6.60 41.02 -10.56
CA ARG A 86 -5.18 41.05 -10.15
C ARG A 86 -5.03 42.00 -8.95
N SER A 87 -4.10 41.70 -8.04
CA SER A 87 -3.49 42.69 -7.15
C SER A 87 -2.05 42.27 -6.83
N SER A 88 -1.13 43.19 -7.08
CA SER A 88 0.30 43.17 -6.81
C SER A 88 0.61 44.36 -5.91
N VAL A 89 1.42 44.19 -4.86
CA VAL A 89 1.95 45.31 -4.05
C VAL A 89 3.40 45.00 -3.66
N PHE A 90 4.29 45.94 -4.00
CA PHE A 90 5.69 46.09 -3.57
C PHE A 90 5.76 46.93 -2.27
N PHE A 91 6.82 46.77 -1.46
CA PHE A 91 7.38 47.88 -0.67
C PHE A 91 8.91 47.77 -0.51
N GLU A 92 9.52 48.95 -0.57
CA GLU A 92 10.95 49.30 -0.53
C GLU A 92 11.58 49.21 0.87
N THR A 93 12.90 49.11 0.84
CA THR A 93 13.88 49.24 1.94
C THR A 93 13.97 50.67 2.49
N ASN A 94 14.20 50.81 3.80
CA ASN A 94 14.88 51.97 4.36
C ASN A 94 15.71 51.61 5.59
N GLU A 95 16.94 52.13 5.58
CA GLU A 95 17.94 52.15 6.66
C GLU A 95 17.50 53.06 7.81
N GLY A 96 18.00 52.79 9.03
CA GLY A 96 17.90 53.73 10.15
C GLY A 96 18.04 53.09 11.54
N THR A 97 19.27 53.05 12.03
CA THR A 97 19.77 53.11 13.42
C THR A 97 18.74 53.26 14.56
N ASP A 98 18.82 52.43 15.61
CA ASP A 98 19.37 52.84 16.92
C ASP A 98 19.46 51.67 17.93
N ASP A 99 20.51 51.73 18.77
CA ASP A 99 20.89 50.79 19.82
C ASP A 99 19.99 50.88 21.07
N GLN A 100 19.49 49.75 21.61
CA GLN A 100 19.30 49.56 23.06
C GLN A 100 19.47 48.09 23.48
N TRP A 101 20.36 47.89 24.46
CA TRP A 101 20.81 46.61 25.02
C TRP A 101 19.95 46.14 26.22
N TYR A 102 19.65 44.83 26.21
CA TYR A 102 19.59 43.85 27.33
C TYR A 102 18.55 43.88 28.47
N GLN A 103 17.94 42.69 28.63
CA GLN A 103 17.35 41.96 29.80
C GLN A 103 15.85 41.68 29.60
N GLU A 104 15.32 40.46 29.66
CA GLU A 104 15.63 39.24 30.43
C GLU A 104 15.28 37.97 29.63
N VAL A 105 16.05 36.90 29.86
CA VAL A 105 15.84 35.55 29.32
C VAL A 105 14.97 34.77 30.31
N ASP A 106 13.88 34.15 29.83
CA ASP A 106 13.48 32.80 30.26
C ASP A 106 12.27 32.26 29.44
N SER A 107 12.57 31.44 28.44
CA SER A 107 12.12 30.03 28.38
C SER A 107 12.55 29.40 27.05
N PHE A 108 13.41 28.39 27.19
CA PHE A 108 13.94 27.48 26.18
C PHE A 108 12.84 26.79 25.35
N ASP A 109 12.90 26.91 24.02
CA ASP A 109 12.98 25.78 23.05
C ASP A 109 12.69 26.26 21.62
N SER A 110 13.73 26.66 20.86
CA SER A 110 13.79 26.52 19.39
C SER A 110 15.10 27.10 18.82
N PHE A 111 16.01 26.26 18.32
CA PHE A 111 17.05 26.64 17.33
C PHE A 111 17.40 25.35 16.57
N VAL A 112 16.78 25.02 15.43
CA VAL A 112 16.95 25.55 14.06
C VAL A 112 18.42 25.59 13.65
N THR A 113 18.82 24.60 12.83
CA THR A 113 19.98 24.68 11.95
C THR A 113 19.86 25.92 11.09
N GLN A 114 20.65 26.95 11.37
CA GLN A 114 20.75 28.13 10.50
C GLN A 114 21.65 27.79 9.31
N GLU A 115 21.07 27.84 8.12
CA GLU A 115 21.79 27.87 6.86
C GLU A 115 22.47 29.24 6.73
N ILE A 116 23.80 29.24 6.57
CA ILE A 116 24.58 30.42 6.16
C ILE A 116 25.35 29.99 4.91
N ASP A 117 25.05 30.64 3.77
CA ASP A 117 25.77 30.54 2.49
C ASP A 117 26.10 29.12 1.98
N GLY A 118 25.11 28.22 1.98
CA GLY A 118 25.22 26.93 1.29
C GLY A 118 26.24 25.95 1.86
N GLN A 119 26.74 26.18 3.08
CA GLN A 119 27.57 25.22 3.82
C GLN A 119 26.80 24.63 5.00
N PHE A 120 26.73 23.29 5.04
CA PHE A 120 26.08 22.55 6.12
C PHE A 120 26.94 22.60 7.38
N PHE A 121 26.44 23.22 8.45
CA PHE A 121 27.02 23.10 9.78
C PHE A 121 26.28 22.01 10.57
N PHE A 122 27.00 20.96 10.96
CA PHE A 122 26.51 19.90 11.85
C PHE A 122 26.58 20.35 13.31
N SER A 123 25.66 19.89 14.14
CA SER A 123 25.62 20.23 15.57
C SER A 123 26.64 19.41 16.37
N ALA A 124 27.03 19.88 17.56
CA ALA A 124 27.88 19.10 18.48
C ALA A 124 27.28 17.73 18.85
N LYS A 125 25.97 17.53 18.68
CA LYS A 125 25.31 16.22 18.90
C LYS A 125 25.66 15.20 17.82
N ASP A 126 26.09 15.64 16.65
CA ASP A 126 26.40 14.79 15.50
C ASP A 126 27.85 14.25 15.52
N ASP A 127 28.72 14.84 16.34
CA ASP A 127 30.07 14.31 16.64
C ASP A 127 30.44 14.49 18.12
N PRO A 128 30.38 13.43 18.96
CA PRO A 128 30.64 13.52 20.39
C PRO A 128 32.10 13.88 20.75
N LYS A 129 32.99 14.02 19.77
CA LYS A 129 34.37 14.52 19.95
C LYS A 129 34.47 16.05 19.89
N ILE A 130 33.43 16.75 19.45
CA ILE A 130 33.36 18.22 19.42
C ILE A 130 32.57 18.66 20.66
N SER A 131 33.22 19.39 21.57
CA SER A 131 32.52 19.90 22.74
C SER A 131 31.52 20.98 22.35
N GLN A 132 30.40 21.06 23.08
CA GLN A 132 29.38 22.10 22.91
C GLN A 132 29.99 23.52 22.93
N GLU A 133 30.95 23.75 23.82
CA GLU A 133 31.71 25.01 23.92
C GLU A 133 32.56 25.31 22.67
N ALA A 134 33.13 24.28 22.02
CA ALA A 134 33.89 24.46 20.79
C ALA A 134 32.97 24.77 19.59
N PHE A 135 31.77 24.20 19.58
CA PHE A 135 30.74 24.48 18.59
C PHE A 135 30.19 25.91 18.71
N GLU A 136 29.91 26.37 19.93
CA GLU A 136 29.43 27.74 20.19
C GLU A 136 30.48 28.81 19.84
N GLY A 137 31.78 28.49 19.98
CA GLY A 137 32.87 29.36 19.56
C GLY A 137 32.92 29.64 18.05
N ILE A 138 32.38 28.75 17.22
CA ILE A 138 32.29 28.92 15.75
C ILE A 138 31.18 29.93 15.39
N HIS A 139 30.11 29.97 16.17
CA HIS A 139 28.97 30.88 15.96
C HIS A 139 29.25 32.34 16.36
N LEU A 140 30.25 32.58 17.21
CA LEU A 140 30.57 33.93 17.72
C LEU A 140 31.29 34.84 16.71
N TYR A 141 31.78 34.29 15.58
CA TYR A 141 32.56 35.04 14.59
C TYR A 141 32.17 34.64 13.17
N PRO A 142 31.06 35.15 12.62
CA PRO A 142 30.66 34.85 11.25
C PRO A 142 31.74 35.33 10.26
N PRO A 143 31.99 34.60 9.16
CA PRO A 143 32.90 35.07 8.13
C PRO A 143 32.38 36.38 7.54
N ILE A 144 33.29 37.32 7.29
CA ILE A 144 32.97 38.54 6.53
C ILE A 144 32.56 38.08 5.12
N PRO A 145 31.43 38.54 4.56
CA PRO A 145 31.01 38.12 3.22
C PRO A 145 32.09 38.47 2.19
N THR A 146 32.74 37.47 1.61
CA THR A 146 33.66 37.67 0.49
C THR A 146 32.93 37.42 -0.82
N VAL A 147 33.11 38.34 -1.78
CA VAL A 147 32.45 38.29 -3.11
C VAL A 147 33.20 37.36 -4.09
N VAL A 148 34.23 36.67 -3.62
CA VAL A 148 35.14 35.86 -4.44
C VAL A 148 35.17 34.44 -3.88
N VAL A 149 34.89 33.48 -4.75
CA VAL A 149 35.00 32.05 -4.44
C VAL A 149 36.49 31.68 -4.41
N ASP A 150 36.98 31.25 -3.24
CA ASP A 150 38.36 30.80 -3.10
C ASP A 150 38.62 29.53 -3.93
N SER A 151 39.74 29.50 -4.65
CA SER A 151 40.21 28.31 -5.33
C SER A 151 40.60 27.21 -4.34
N ALA A 152 40.28 25.96 -4.68
CA ALA A 152 40.57 24.79 -3.85
C ALA A 152 42.07 24.71 -3.47
N PRO A 153 42.41 24.42 -2.19
CA PRO A 153 43.80 24.38 -1.76
C PRO A 153 44.56 23.26 -2.48
N THR A 154 45.70 23.61 -3.07
CA THR A 154 46.53 22.68 -3.85
C THR A 154 47.48 21.84 -2.99
N THR A 155 47.43 21.96 -1.66
CA THR A 155 48.27 21.21 -0.72
C THR A 155 47.47 20.78 0.52
N PRO A 156 47.89 19.70 1.23
CA PRO A 156 47.26 19.27 2.47
C PRO A 156 47.24 20.39 3.51
N VAL A 157 46.07 20.70 4.04
CA VAL A 157 45.91 21.75 5.05
C VAL A 157 46.50 21.22 6.36
N THR A 158 47.45 21.96 6.92
CA THR A 158 48.05 21.70 8.24
C THR A 158 47.51 22.71 9.25
N THR A 159 47.53 22.37 10.55
CA THR A 159 47.15 23.28 11.65
C THR A 159 47.72 24.70 11.52
N THR A 160 48.96 24.84 11.06
CA THR A 160 49.63 26.13 10.85
C THR A 160 49.03 26.92 9.68
N ASN A 161 48.66 26.25 8.59
CA ASN A 161 48.03 26.88 7.42
C ASN A 161 46.62 27.37 7.74
N MET A 162 45.85 26.60 8.53
CA MET A 162 44.49 26.97 8.91
C MET A 162 44.46 28.13 9.93
N LYS A 163 45.39 28.14 10.89
CA LYS A 163 45.60 29.28 11.81
C LYS A 163 45.96 30.56 11.06
N THR A 164 46.72 30.45 9.97
CA THR A 164 47.13 31.61 9.15
C THR A 164 45.98 32.11 8.27
N LEU A 165 45.18 31.20 7.69
CA LEU A 165 44.01 31.55 6.87
C LEU A 165 42.91 32.24 7.70
N LEU A 166 42.61 31.73 8.90
CA LEU A 166 41.67 32.34 9.84
C LEU A 166 42.16 33.71 10.32
N ARG A 167 43.47 33.85 10.57
CA ARG A 167 44.10 35.15 10.90
C ARG A 167 43.88 36.20 9.81
N SER A 168 44.02 35.84 8.54
CA SER A 168 43.84 36.76 7.41
C SER A 168 42.37 37.06 7.09
N TYR A 169 41.47 36.13 7.42
CA TYR A 169 40.04 36.28 7.12
C TYR A 169 39.27 37.10 8.16
N GLN A 170 39.74 37.15 9.42
CA GLN A 170 38.95 37.68 10.53
C GLN A 170 39.46 39.02 11.10
N TYR A 171 40.69 39.45 10.80
CA TYR A 171 41.23 40.72 11.34
C TYR A 171 42.11 41.46 10.33
N GLY A 172 41.90 42.77 10.19
CA GLY A 172 42.90 43.68 9.60
C GLY A 172 44.11 43.82 10.54
N GLU A 173 45.24 44.31 10.03
CA GLU A 173 46.54 44.34 10.76
C GLU A 173 46.53 45.07 12.13
N GLU A 174 45.46 45.77 12.52
CA GLU A 174 45.45 46.67 13.68
C GLU A 174 44.90 46.08 15.00
N ASP A 175 44.23 44.91 15.01
CA ASP A 175 43.56 44.38 16.22
C ASP A 175 44.30 43.25 16.96
N VAL A 176 45.63 43.34 17.03
CA VAL A 176 46.50 42.29 17.61
C VAL A 176 46.32 42.11 19.13
N GLN A 177 45.79 43.11 19.86
CA GLN A 177 45.66 43.03 21.32
C GLN A 177 44.45 42.23 21.83
N GLN A 178 43.32 42.18 21.11
CA GLN A 178 42.18 41.33 21.50
C GLN A 178 42.44 39.84 21.19
N LEU A 179 43.25 39.55 20.17
CA LEU A 179 43.60 38.20 19.71
C LEU A 179 44.41 37.38 20.74
N GLN A 180 45.13 38.02 21.64
CA GLN A 180 45.97 37.31 22.62
C GLN A 180 45.13 36.62 23.72
N GLN A 181 43.90 37.08 23.97
CA GLN A 181 43.04 36.57 25.05
C GLN A 181 42.25 35.31 24.70
N ASN A 182 42.16 34.92 23.42
CA ASN A 182 41.31 33.78 22.99
C ASN A 182 42.05 32.70 22.18
N LYS A 183 43.35 32.53 22.42
CA LYS A 183 44.19 31.48 21.78
C LYS A 183 43.57 30.08 21.85
N ASP A 184 42.96 29.74 22.98
CA ASP A 184 42.44 28.39 23.24
C ASP A 184 41.16 28.10 22.44
N ALA A 185 40.34 29.13 22.17
CA ALA A 185 39.15 29.03 21.34
C ALA A 185 39.50 28.93 19.86
N THR A 186 40.46 29.74 19.39
CA THR A 186 40.93 29.70 17.99
C THR A 186 41.64 28.37 17.67
N GLU A 187 42.34 27.78 18.64
CA GLU A 187 42.99 26.48 18.48
C GLU A 187 41.98 25.33 18.40
N LYS A 188 40.93 25.36 19.22
CA LYS A 188 39.85 24.36 19.18
C LYS A 188 39.01 24.45 17.90
N ALA A 189 38.71 25.66 17.42
CA ALA A 189 38.02 25.87 16.15
C ALA A 189 38.85 25.36 14.95
N GLY A 190 40.17 25.60 14.95
CA GLY A 190 41.08 25.09 13.93
C GLY A 190 41.14 23.55 13.88
N LEU A 191 41.17 22.90 15.05
CA LEU A 191 41.17 21.43 15.16
C LEU A 191 39.84 20.81 14.67
N ALA A 192 38.70 21.44 14.96
CA ALA A 192 37.39 20.97 14.51
C ALA A 192 37.25 21.02 12.98
N LEU A 193 37.71 22.12 12.36
CA LEU A 193 37.71 22.29 10.91
C LEU A 193 38.68 21.33 10.21
N GLU A 194 39.82 21.02 10.80
CA GLU A 194 40.77 20.03 10.26
C GLU A 194 40.18 18.61 10.30
N HIS A 195 39.50 18.25 11.39
CA HIS A 195 38.80 16.97 11.49
C HIS A 195 37.66 16.85 10.46
N GLN A 196 36.97 17.96 10.17
CA GLN A 196 35.96 18.04 9.12
C GLN A 196 36.57 17.87 7.72
N ALA A 197 37.70 18.55 7.45
CA ALA A 197 38.43 18.42 6.19
C ALA A 197 38.99 17.00 5.98
N GLN A 198 39.50 16.36 7.04
CA GLN A 198 39.98 14.98 6.99
C GLN A 198 38.85 13.96 6.77
N ARG A 199 37.66 14.18 7.36
CA ARG A 199 36.47 13.36 7.06
C ARG A 199 36.03 13.49 5.60
N LEU A 200 35.95 14.71 5.09
CA LEU A 200 35.62 14.96 3.69
C LEU A 200 36.67 14.35 2.75
N MET A 201 37.95 14.43 3.11
CA MET A 201 39.02 13.77 2.34
C MET A 201 39.01 12.24 2.46
N SER A 202 38.52 11.68 3.57
CA SER A 202 38.33 10.22 3.72
C SER A 202 37.12 9.68 2.95
N ILE A 203 36.13 10.53 2.63
CA ILE A 203 35.01 10.19 1.74
C ILE A 203 35.49 10.16 0.28
N THR A 204 36.48 10.98 -0.09
CA THR A 204 37.09 10.97 -1.43
C THR A 204 38.05 9.80 -1.68
N GLU A 205 38.46 9.05 -0.66
CA GLU A 205 39.26 7.84 -0.83
C GLU A 205 38.39 6.57 -0.67
N LYS A 206 37.79 6.14 -1.81
CA LYS A 206 37.35 4.76 -2.17
C LYS A 206 35.89 4.52 -2.56
N GLN A 207 35.07 5.54 -2.81
CA GLN A 207 33.91 5.38 -3.71
C GLN A 207 33.88 6.55 -4.69
N ASP A 208 33.73 6.25 -5.98
CA ASP A 208 33.90 7.17 -7.10
C ASP A 208 33.04 8.43 -6.93
N ALA A 209 33.68 9.56 -6.60
CA ALA A 209 33.03 10.87 -6.52
C ALA A 209 32.31 11.26 -7.83
N ASN A 210 32.76 10.70 -8.95
CA ASN A 210 32.11 10.84 -10.25
C ASN A 210 30.75 10.11 -10.34
N GLU A 211 30.59 8.92 -9.74
CA GLU A 211 29.29 8.21 -9.72
C GLU A 211 28.25 8.94 -8.86
N ILE A 212 28.68 9.55 -7.75
CA ILE A 212 27.81 10.31 -6.85
C ILE A 212 27.33 11.61 -7.50
N PHE A 213 28.23 12.31 -8.20
CA PHE A 213 27.89 13.55 -8.90
C PHE A 213 26.98 13.29 -10.11
N ASP A 214 27.25 12.22 -10.87
CA ASP A 214 26.45 11.84 -12.04
C ASP A 214 25.04 11.38 -11.62
N GLY A 215 24.92 10.54 -10.58
CA GLY A 215 23.63 10.10 -10.06
C GLY A 215 22.74 11.22 -9.49
N THR A 216 23.35 12.27 -8.92
CA THR A 216 22.61 13.42 -8.39
C THR A 216 22.05 14.30 -9.51
N ASN A 217 22.80 14.50 -10.60
CA ASN A 217 22.33 15.23 -11.77
C ASN A 217 21.21 14.48 -12.50
N VAL A 218 21.36 13.16 -12.68
CA VAL A 218 20.31 12.31 -13.26
C VAL A 218 19.01 12.40 -12.44
N LEU A 219 19.08 12.32 -11.11
CA LEU A 219 17.88 12.49 -10.27
C LEU A 219 17.23 13.86 -10.46
N LEU A 220 18.02 14.94 -10.49
CA LEU A 220 17.49 16.29 -10.67
C LEU A 220 16.83 16.48 -12.04
N GLU A 221 17.38 15.89 -13.10
CA GLU A 221 16.75 15.85 -14.42
C GLU A 221 15.43 15.08 -14.36
N GLU A 222 15.40 13.92 -13.70
CA GLU A 222 14.19 13.11 -13.55
C GLU A 222 13.08 13.81 -12.75
N LEU A 223 13.44 14.56 -11.72
CA LEU A 223 12.51 15.32 -10.89
C LEU A 223 11.94 16.54 -11.61
N LYS A 224 12.64 17.05 -12.64
CA LYS A 224 12.24 18.25 -13.40
C LYS A 224 11.54 17.93 -14.71
N ILE A 225 11.33 16.67 -15.08
CA ILE A 225 10.71 16.26 -16.36
C ILE A 225 9.35 16.97 -16.53
N PRO A 226 9.23 17.99 -17.40
CA PRO A 226 7.99 18.72 -17.57
C PRO A 226 6.97 17.85 -18.32
N GLY A 227 5.73 17.84 -17.84
CA GLY A 227 4.57 17.52 -18.69
C GLY A 227 4.14 16.06 -18.84
N VAL A 228 4.72 15.09 -18.12
CA VAL A 228 4.22 13.69 -18.18
C VAL A 228 3.17 13.40 -17.11
N VAL A 229 3.37 13.89 -15.88
CA VAL A 229 2.38 13.82 -14.79
C VAL A 229 2.25 15.20 -14.14
N SER A 230 1.10 15.85 -14.29
CA SER A 230 0.84 17.19 -13.75
C SER A 230 0.21 17.18 -12.33
N GLU A 231 0.25 16.05 -11.64
CA GLU A 231 -0.38 15.87 -10.33
C GLU A 231 0.62 16.21 -9.21
N LYS A 232 0.16 16.95 -8.18
CA LYS A 232 1.02 17.40 -7.07
C LYS A 232 1.73 16.24 -6.37
N GLY A 233 3.01 16.43 -6.07
CA GLY A 233 3.86 15.44 -5.40
C GLY A 233 4.41 14.36 -6.33
N PHE A 234 4.29 14.52 -7.64
CA PHE A 234 4.99 13.71 -8.64
C PHE A 234 6.18 14.48 -9.24
N PRO A 235 7.15 13.77 -9.82
CA PRO A 235 8.20 14.40 -10.63
C PRO A 235 7.61 15.34 -11.69
N GLY A 236 8.17 16.53 -11.82
CA GLY A 236 7.69 17.62 -12.69
C GLY A 236 6.62 18.51 -12.07
N ALA A 237 6.11 18.19 -10.87
CA ALA A 237 5.05 18.93 -10.19
C ALA A 237 5.29 19.05 -8.66
N LEU A 238 6.57 19.09 -8.25
CA LEU A 238 7.00 19.29 -6.88
C LEU A 238 7.12 20.78 -6.54
N THR A 239 6.83 21.18 -5.30
CA THR A 239 7.27 22.48 -4.77
C THR A 239 8.76 22.45 -4.42
N GLU A 240 9.36 23.60 -4.14
CA GLU A 240 10.76 23.66 -3.69
C GLU A 240 10.94 22.91 -2.36
N GLU A 241 9.99 23.02 -1.43
CA GLU A 241 10.03 22.28 -0.17
C GLU A 241 9.92 20.76 -0.38
N GLU A 242 9.05 20.32 -1.30
CA GLU A 242 8.94 18.91 -1.66
C GLU A 242 10.22 18.40 -2.34
N LEU A 243 10.89 19.23 -3.14
CA LEU A 243 12.18 18.91 -3.76
C LEU A 243 13.28 18.74 -2.72
N GLU A 244 13.36 19.63 -1.73
CA GLU A 244 14.31 19.49 -0.61
C GLU A 244 14.04 18.24 0.22
N ALA A 245 12.76 17.90 0.46
CA ALA A 245 12.39 16.65 1.11
C ALA A 245 12.86 15.41 0.32
N VAL A 246 12.77 15.44 -1.02
CA VAL A 246 13.30 14.36 -1.88
C VAL A 246 14.81 14.23 -1.73
N LYS A 247 15.55 15.35 -1.78
CA LYS A 247 17.02 15.35 -1.62
C LYS A 247 17.43 14.81 -0.25
N ARG A 248 16.79 15.29 0.82
CA ARG A 248 17.01 14.81 2.20
C ARG A 248 16.75 13.32 2.29
N PHE A 249 15.60 12.84 1.80
CA PHE A 249 15.25 11.44 1.84
C PHE A 249 16.25 10.56 1.09
N GLN A 250 16.67 10.96 -0.11
CA GLN A 250 17.68 10.24 -0.88
C GLN A 250 19.02 10.17 -0.12
N SER A 251 19.47 11.29 0.46
CA SER A 251 20.72 11.34 1.22
C SER A 251 20.67 10.40 2.44
N GLU A 252 19.57 10.42 3.20
CA GLU A 252 19.41 9.55 4.37
C GLU A 252 19.28 8.07 3.98
N LEU A 253 18.68 7.74 2.83
CA LEU A 253 18.64 6.35 2.34
C LEU A 253 20.04 5.79 2.04
N LYS A 254 21.00 6.64 1.67
CA LYS A 254 22.40 6.22 1.39
C LYS A 254 23.18 5.93 2.68
N THR A 255 22.81 6.57 3.79
CA THR A 255 23.56 6.47 5.06
C THR A 255 22.92 5.53 6.07
N ARG A 256 21.60 5.30 5.99
CA ARG A 256 20.87 4.38 6.84
C ARG A 256 21.00 2.92 6.36
N ASP A 257 20.26 2.02 7.00
CA ASP A 257 20.25 0.60 6.67
C ASP A 257 19.96 0.38 5.17
N PRO A 258 20.84 -0.33 4.42
CA PRO A 258 20.66 -0.59 2.99
C PRO A 258 19.31 -1.22 2.63
N ILE A 259 18.68 -1.96 3.56
CA ILE A 259 17.37 -2.57 3.33
C ILE A 259 16.29 -1.53 3.00
N TYR A 260 16.39 -0.32 3.56
CA TYR A 260 15.44 0.75 3.28
C TYR A 260 15.48 1.15 1.81
N ASN A 261 16.67 1.29 1.23
CA ASN A 261 16.83 1.60 -0.18
C ASN A 261 16.24 0.49 -1.07
N GLU A 262 16.41 -0.79 -0.69
CA GLU A 262 15.80 -1.90 -1.43
C GLU A 262 14.27 -1.92 -1.35
N ILE A 263 13.69 -1.65 -0.18
CA ILE A 263 12.24 -1.54 0.01
C ILE A 263 11.69 -0.36 -0.80
N VAL A 264 12.38 0.79 -0.75
CA VAL A 264 11.96 1.97 -1.50
C VAL A 264 11.95 1.70 -3.01
N ARG A 265 12.99 1.01 -3.48
CA ARG A 265 13.26 0.73 -4.88
C ARG A 265 12.87 -0.69 -5.31
N SER A 266 11.87 -1.30 -4.65
CA SER A 266 11.42 -2.67 -4.95
C SER A 266 10.94 -2.87 -6.39
N PHE A 267 10.53 -1.80 -7.07
CA PHE A 267 10.12 -1.85 -8.49
C PHE A 267 11.16 -1.25 -9.44
N SER A 268 12.43 -1.12 -9.05
CA SER A 268 13.47 -0.41 -9.83
C SER A 268 13.69 -0.89 -11.26
N VAL A 269 13.27 -2.10 -11.61
CA VAL A 269 13.27 -2.63 -12.99
C VAL A 269 12.40 -1.76 -13.92
N VAL A 270 11.28 -1.25 -13.40
CA VAL A 270 10.32 -0.44 -14.15
C VAL A 270 10.21 0.97 -13.58
N GLU A 271 10.31 1.17 -12.28
CA GLU A 271 10.15 2.47 -11.64
C GLU A 271 11.48 3.22 -11.55
N LYS A 272 11.50 4.44 -12.10
CA LYS A 272 12.62 5.37 -11.97
C LYS A 272 12.79 5.84 -10.53
N GLU A 273 14.01 6.19 -10.14
CA GLU A 273 14.33 6.57 -8.77
C GLU A 273 13.47 7.75 -8.28
N ALA A 274 13.37 8.82 -9.07
CA ALA A 274 12.54 9.98 -8.73
C ALA A 274 11.09 9.60 -8.39
N TYR A 275 10.49 8.68 -9.17
CA TYR A 275 9.14 8.20 -8.96
C TYR A 275 9.02 7.35 -7.69
N SER A 276 10.00 6.48 -7.43
CA SER A 276 10.05 5.67 -6.20
C SER A 276 10.14 6.54 -4.93
N LEU A 277 11.04 7.53 -4.91
CA LEU A 277 11.20 8.45 -3.77
C LEU A 277 9.92 9.24 -3.53
N CYS A 278 9.36 9.83 -4.59
CA CYS A 278 8.11 10.59 -4.49
C CYS A 278 6.94 9.71 -4.04
N ARG A 279 6.88 8.43 -4.43
CA ARG A 279 5.81 7.50 -4.02
C ARG A 279 5.79 7.30 -2.50
N TRP A 280 6.96 7.10 -1.89
CA TRP A 280 7.09 6.99 -0.44
C TRP A 280 6.80 8.31 0.28
N LEU A 281 7.35 9.41 -0.21
CA LEU A 281 7.11 10.74 0.37
C LEU A 281 5.64 11.15 0.30
N ARG A 282 4.93 10.91 -0.82
CA ARG A 282 3.49 11.18 -0.91
C ARG A 282 2.68 10.43 0.15
N ALA A 283 3.05 9.20 0.48
CA ALA A 283 2.37 8.38 1.48
C ALA A 283 2.43 8.98 2.89
N ARG A 284 3.39 9.88 3.13
CA ARG A 284 3.60 10.60 4.39
C ARG A 284 3.64 12.11 4.22
N LYS A 285 3.04 12.62 3.13
CA LYS A 285 2.92 14.06 2.85
C LYS A 285 4.27 14.80 2.89
N PHE A 286 5.30 14.17 2.34
CA PHE A 286 6.68 14.66 2.29
C PHE A 286 7.36 14.84 3.65
N ASP A 287 6.82 14.23 4.72
CA ASP A 287 7.50 14.10 6.00
C ASP A 287 8.50 12.93 5.93
N VAL A 288 9.79 13.26 5.80
CA VAL A 288 10.89 12.31 5.65
C VAL A 288 10.99 11.37 6.86
N ASP A 289 10.83 11.90 8.07
CA ASP A 289 10.96 11.13 9.30
C ASP A 289 9.81 10.11 9.42
N ALA A 290 8.59 10.53 9.09
CA ALA A 290 7.43 9.64 9.04
C ALA A 290 7.52 8.57 7.93
N VAL A 291 8.29 8.81 6.86
CA VAL A 291 8.62 7.77 5.86
C VAL A 291 9.53 6.70 6.48
N PHE A 292 10.55 7.08 7.25
CA PHE A 292 11.41 6.12 7.93
C PHE A 292 10.65 5.30 8.99
N GLU A 293 9.71 5.91 9.73
CA GLU A 293 8.81 5.14 10.60
C GLU A 293 8.00 4.08 9.84
N MET A 294 7.55 4.41 8.61
CA MET A 294 6.84 3.45 7.75
C MET A 294 7.78 2.34 7.26
N LEU A 295 9.02 2.67 6.94
CA LEU A 295 10.03 1.69 6.51
C LEU A 295 10.40 0.73 7.66
N ASP A 296 10.43 1.20 8.91
CA ASP A 296 10.62 0.35 10.08
C ASP A 296 9.50 -0.68 10.24
N GLU A 297 8.24 -0.29 9.97
CA GLU A 297 7.11 -1.22 9.96
C GLU A 297 7.25 -2.28 8.84
N ALA A 298 7.82 -1.88 7.69
CA ALA A 298 8.02 -2.72 6.52
C ALA A 298 9.18 -3.73 6.64
N LYS A 299 10.24 -3.32 7.35
CA LYS A 299 11.55 -3.97 7.35
C LYS A 299 11.51 -5.47 7.66
N GLU A 300 10.98 -5.84 8.82
CA GLU A 300 11.04 -7.22 9.33
C GLU A 300 10.43 -8.23 8.35
N HIS A 301 9.27 -7.90 7.78
CA HIS A 301 8.57 -8.82 6.90
C HIS A 301 9.11 -8.81 5.46
N TYR A 302 9.65 -7.68 5.01
CA TYR A 302 10.37 -7.61 3.75
C TYR A 302 11.64 -8.48 3.81
N GLU A 303 12.44 -8.38 4.88
CA GLU A 303 13.62 -9.23 5.08
C GLU A 303 13.27 -10.72 5.14
N LYS A 304 12.17 -11.08 5.83
CA LYS A 304 11.68 -12.46 5.86
C LYS A 304 11.37 -12.98 4.46
N ALA A 305 10.64 -12.22 3.65
CA ALA A 305 10.28 -12.62 2.30
C ALA A 305 11.51 -12.65 1.36
N LYS A 306 12.40 -11.66 1.47
CA LYS A 306 13.65 -11.56 0.70
C LYS A 306 14.56 -12.77 0.87
N LYS A 307 14.63 -13.37 2.08
CA LYS A 307 15.40 -14.62 2.32
C LYS A 307 14.96 -15.79 1.43
N HIS A 308 13.74 -15.74 0.91
CA HIS A 308 13.16 -16.73 0.01
C HIS A 308 12.96 -16.19 -1.41
N ASP A 309 13.65 -15.11 -1.76
CA ASP A 309 13.51 -14.42 -3.05
C ASP A 309 12.04 -14.07 -3.38
N PHE A 310 11.24 -13.75 -2.35
CA PHE A 310 9.81 -13.46 -2.49
C PHE A 310 9.01 -14.61 -3.14
N TYR A 311 9.45 -15.85 -2.96
CA TYR A 311 8.72 -17.07 -3.31
C TYR A 311 8.40 -17.17 -4.82
N PRO A 312 9.40 -17.16 -5.72
CA PRO A 312 9.17 -17.13 -7.17
C PRO A 312 8.45 -18.40 -7.66
N ASN A 313 8.77 -19.55 -7.07
CA ASN A 313 8.01 -20.79 -7.23
C ASN A 313 6.94 -20.90 -6.11
N LEU A 314 5.76 -20.34 -6.38
CA LEU A 314 4.69 -20.26 -5.40
C LEU A 314 4.12 -21.64 -5.04
N GLU A 315 4.07 -22.57 -5.99
CA GLU A 315 3.53 -23.92 -5.74
C GLU A 315 4.43 -24.72 -4.80
N GLU A 316 5.74 -24.68 -5.00
CA GLU A 316 6.71 -25.26 -4.07
C GLU A 316 6.63 -24.60 -2.69
N SER A 317 6.46 -23.28 -2.67
CA SER A 317 6.40 -22.50 -1.43
C SER A 317 5.13 -22.75 -0.62
N LEU A 318 3.99 -23.03 -1.27
CA LEU A 318 2.70 -23.23 -0.60
C LEU A 318 2.30 -24.72 -0.47
N GLY A 319 2.86 -25.60 -1.30
CA GLY A 319 2.48 -27.01 -1.39
C GLY A 319 1.21 -27.26 -2.21
N PHE A 320 0.73 -26.27 -2.96
CA PHE A 320 -0.43 -26.39 -3.85
C PHE A 320 -0.41 -25.32 -4.95
N SER A 321 -1.06 -25.61 -6.08
CA SER A 321 -1.12 -24.71 -7.25
C SER A 321 -1.75 -23.35 -6.92
N ARG A 322 -1.31 -22.29 -7.60
CA ARG A 322 -1.87 -20.93 -7.51
C ARG A 322 -3.38 -20.87 -7.69
N ASP A 323 -3.93 -21.66 -8.61
CA ASP A 323 -5.39 -21.69 -8.89
C ASP A 323 -6.20 -22.19 -7.68
N VAL A 324 -5.62 -23.06 -6.85
CA VAL A 324 -6.25 -23.51 -5.60
C VAL A 324 -6.37 -22.33 -4.63
N PHE A 325 -5.33 -21.51 -4.49
CA PHE A 325 -5.41 -20.29 -3.68
C PHE A 325 -6.45 -19.31 -4.24
N LEU A 326 -6.41 -19.03 -5.55
CA LEU A 326 -7.33 -18.11 -6.22
C LEU A 326 -8.79 -18.55 -6.13
N SER A 327 -9.06 -19.86 -6.06
CA SER A 327 -10.41 -20.34 -5.82
C SER A 327 -10.98 -19.90 -4.47
N GLN A 328 -10.13 -19.64 -3.48
CA GLN A 328 -10.53 -19.16 -2.14
C GLN A 328 -10.39 -17.64 -2.00
N TYR A 329 -9.50 -17.03 -2.78
CA TYR A 329 -9.21 -15.60 -2.78
C TYR A 329 -9.13 -15.09 -4.23
N PRO A 330 -10.27 -14.82 -4.88
CA PRO A 330 -10.34 -14.55 -6.31
C PRO A 330 -9.91 -13.12 -6.65
N GLU A 331 -8.60 -12.88 -6.57
CA GLU A 331 -7.91 -11.65 -6.97
C GLU A 331 -7.14 -11.89 -8.27
N VAL A 332 -7.53 -11.20 -9.34
CA VAL A 332 -6.99 -11.45 -10.68
C VAL A 332 -6.75 -10.14 -11.42
N TYR A 333 -5.55 -9.98 -11.97
CA TYR A 333 -5.28 -8.92 -12.94
C TYR A 333 -5.73 -9.33 -14.34
N SER A 334 -6.55 -8.50 -14.99
CA SER A 334 -7.02 -8.73 -16.36
C SER A 334 -7.16 -7.41 -17.11
N GLY A 335 -6.41 -7.27 -18.22
CA GLY A 335 -6.40 -6.07 -19.05
C GLY A 335 -5.77 -4.82 -18.40
N ASN A 336 -5.75 -3.75 -19.19
CA ASN A 336 -5.22 -2.45 -18.80
C ASN A 336 -6.22 -1.33 -19.10
N ALA A 337 -6.20 -0.30 -18.26
CA ALA A 337 -6.95 0.92 -18.47
C ALA A 337 -6.35 1.73 -19.63
N ARG A 338 -7.13 2.69 -20.16
CA ARG A 338 -6.72 3.55 -21.29
C ARG A 338 -5.45 4.34 -21.01
N ASN A 339 -5.19 4.64 -19.74
CA ASN A 339 -3.99 5.35 -19.29
C ASN A 339 -2.79 4.43 -19.04
N GLY A 340 -2.90 3.12 -19.30
CA GLY A 340 -1.86 2.12 -19.07
C GLY A 340 -1.97 1.37 -17.74
N CYS A 341 -2.72 1.88 -16.75
CA CYS A 341 -2.81 1.22 -15.44
C CYS A 341 -3.30 -0.23 -15.58
N PRO A 342 -2.59 -1.24 -15.03
CA PRO A 342 -3.13 -2.59 -14.95
C PRO A 342 -4.38 -2.63 -14.07
N VAL A 343 -5.33 -3.50 -14.42
CA VAL A 343 -6.61 -3.60 -13.72
C VAL A 343 -6.70 -4.90 -12.94
N MET A 344 -6.86 -4.77 -11.63
CA MET A 344 -7.08 -5.88 -10.69
C MET A 344 -8.57 -6.01 -10.38
N TYR A 345 -9.10 -7.23 -10.41
CA TYR A 345 -10.47 -7.53 -10.06
C TYR A 345 -10.49 -8.47 -8.85
N MET A 346 -11.40 -8.22 -7.91
CA MET A 346 -11.60 -9.07 -6.74
C MET A 346 -13.08 -9.29 -6.47
N LYS A 347 -13.52 -10.55 -6.44
CA LYS A 347 -14.90 -10.93 -6.06
C LYS A 347 -14.98 -11.16 -4.55
N LEU A 348 -15.29 -10.11 -3.78
CA LEU A 348 -15.29 -10.16 -2.32
C LEU A 348 -16.31 -11.15 -1.75
N GLY A 349 -17.47 -11.32 -2.42
CA GLY A 349 -18.49 -12.28 -1.99
C GLY A 349 -18.04 -13.73 -2.09
N SER A 350 -17.00 -14.01 -2.87
CA SER A 350 -16.45 -15.34 -3.11
C SER A 350 -15.21 -15.66 -2.26
N ILE A 351 -14.73 -14.72 -1.43
CA ILE A 351 -13.61 -14.98 -0.53
C ILE A 351 -14.03 -15.99 0.56
N GLN A 352 -13.21 -17.02 0.76
CA GLN A 352 -13.41 -18.09 1.75
C GLN A 352 -12.20 -18.21 2.68
N PRO A 353 -12.11 -17.40 3.75
CA PRO A 353 -10.98 -17.42 4.69
C PRO A 353 -10.76 -18.78 5.36
N GLU A 354 -11.83 -19.49 5.72
CA GLU A 354 -11.75 -20.84 6.29
C GLU A 354 -11.16 -21.85 5.29
N GLY A 355 -11.43 -21.67 3.99
CA GLY A 355 -10.82 -22.46 2.93
C GLY A 355 -9.31 -22.17 2.82
N ILE A 356 -8.91 -20.91 2.90
CA ILE A 356 -7.49 -20.52 2.96
C ILE A 356 -6.81 -21.16 4.17
N LYS A 357 -7.46 -21.17 5.34
CA LYS A 357 -6.93 -21.84 6.55
C LYS A 357 -6.80 -23.36 6.38
N CYS A 358 -7.63 -24.01 5.56
CA CYS A 358 -7.40 -25.43 5.21
C CYS A 358 -6.16 -25.62 4.34
N LEU A 359 -5.78 -24.62 3.54
CA LEU A 359 -4.67 -24.67 2.59
C LEU A 359 -3.35 -24.24 3.21
N VAL A 360 -3.32 -23.17 3.99
CA VAL A 360 -2.08 -22.52 4.44
C VAL A 360 -2.28 -21.93 5.84
N LEU A 361 -1.20 -21.82 6.62
CA LEU A 361 -1.25 -21.03 7.85
C LEU A 361 -1.48 -19.57 7.45
N VAL A 362 -2.27 -18.84 8.24
CA VAL A 362 -2.60 -17.44 7.91
C VAL A 362 -1.35 -16.60 7.72
N GLU A 363 -0.33 -16.82 8.56
CA GLU A 363 0.96 -16.13 8.49
C GLU A 363 1.83 -16.49 7.27
N ASP A 364 1.56 -17.63 6.64
CA ASP A 364 2.24 -18.08 5.42
C ASP A 364 1.44 -17.75 4.15
N ALA A 365 0.22 -17.21 4.29
CA ALA A 365 -0.53 -16.67 3.16
C ALA A 365 0.13 -15.40 2.58
N ASP A 366 1.04 -14.76 3.33
CA ASP A 366 1.85 -13.63 2.87
C ASP A 366 2.66 -13.96 1.61
N ARG A 367 3.10 -15.22 1.46
CA ARG A 367 3.85 -15.73 0.30
C ARG A 367 3.13 -15.48 -1.02
N PHE A 368 1.80 -15.62 -1.05
CA PHE A 368 0.99 -15.33 -2.23
C PHE A 368 1.08 -13.83 -2.62
N PHE A 369 0.97 -12.95 -1.63
CA PHE A 369 0.99 -11.50 -1.86
C PHE A 369 2.40 -11.01 -2.22
N TRP A 370 3.45 -11.53 -1.59
CA TRP A 370 4.83 -11.22 -1.95
C TRP A 370 5.15 -11.65 -3.38
N ASN A 371 4.79 -12.88 -3.75
CA ASN A 371 4.98 -13.38 -5.10
C ASN A 371 4.23 -12.51 -6.12
N GLY A 372 2.95 -12.21 -5.86
CA GLY A 372 2.14 -11.37 -6.74
C GLY A 372 2.71 -9.96 -6.95
N ASN A 373 3.20 -9.31 -5.88
CA ASN A 373 3.76 -7.97 -5.97
C ASN A 373 5.16 -7.95 -6.59
N MET A 374 6.07 -8.82 -6.14
CA MET A 374 7.48 -8.76 -6.57
C MET A 374 7.72 -9.41 -7.93
N HIS A 375 7.02 -10.49 -8.24
CA HIS A 375 7.21 -11.25 -9.49
C HIS A 375 6.08 -11.02 -10.49
N GLY A 376 4.87 -10.73 -10.04
CA GLY A 376 3.72 -10.53 -10.91
C GLY A 376 3.51 -9.10 -11.38
N TYR A 377 3.72 -8.11 -10.51
CA TYR A 377 3.29 -6.72 -10.77
C TYR A 377 4.18 -6.01 -11.79
N THR A 378 5.49 -6.28 -11.79
CA THR A 378 6.45 -5.73 -12.77
C THR A 378 6.00 -5.99 -14.21
N ASP A 379 5.70 -7.24 -14.56
CA ASP A 379 5.20 -7.62 -15.90
C ASP A 379 3.92 -6.84 -16.29
N ARG A 380 3.05 -6.56 -15.31
CA ARG A 380 1.80 -5.80 -15.55
C ARG A 380 2.06 -4.32 -15.81
N LEU A 381 3.05 -3.74 -15.12
CA LEU A 381 3.46 -2.36 -15.33
C LEU A 381 4.16 -2.20 -16.69
N GLU A 382 4.99 -3.16 -17.11
CA GLU A 382 5.61 -3.17 -18.44
C GLU A 382 4.58 -3.21 -19.56
N GLU A 383 3.59 -4.10 -19.47
CA GLU A 383 2.51 -4.15 -20.47
C GLU A 383 1.71 -2.85 -20.49
N GLY A 384 1.43 -2.27 -19.31
CA GLY A 384 0.79 -0.96 -19.21
C GLY A 384 1.53 0.14 -19.93
N ARG A 385 2.86 0.15 -19.84
CA ARG A 385 3.74 1.08 -20.55
C ARG A 385 3.82 0.84 -22.04
N ARG A 386 3.74 -0.43 -22.46
CA ARG A 386 3.66 -0.79 -23.87
C ARG A 386 2.38 -0.23 -24.50
N ILE A 387 1.26 -0.25 -23.75
CA ILE A 387 -0.03 0.30 -24.16
C ILE A 387 -0.01 1.84 -24.13
N ASN A 388 0.55 2.42 -23.08
CA ASN A 388 0.70 3.87 -22.95
C ASN A 388 2.12 4.22 -22.46
N PRO A 389 3.04 4.66 -23.34
CA PRO A 389 4.41 5.02 -22.95
C PRO A 389 4.50 6.16 -21.92
N ASN A 390 3.44 6.97 -21.79
CA ASN A 390 3.35 8.03 -20.79
C ASN A 390 2.92 7.51 -19.41
N PHE A 391 2.63 6.22 -19.27
CA PHE A 391 2.34 5.57 -17.99
C PHE A 391 3.62 5.34 -17.19
N LEU A 392 4.17 6.42 -16.62
CA LEU A 392 5.37 6.35 -15.78
C LEU A 392 5.07 5.96 -14.31
N ARG A 393 3.78 5.87 -13.97
CA ARG A 393 3.32 5.61 -12.59
C ARG A 393 3.42 4.12 -12.25
N THR A 394 3.56 3.83 -10.97
CA THR A 394 3.55 2.47 -10.41
C THR A 394 2.21 2.24 -9.72
N GLU A 395 1.11 2.37 -10.47
CA GLU A 395 -0.25 2.35 -9.93
C GLU A 395 -1.15 1.34 -10.65
N ASN A 396 -2.15 0.80 -9.95
CA ASN A 396 -3.20 -0.04 -10.54
C ASN A 396 -4.60 0.55 -10.33
N ILE A 397 -5.53 0.14 -11.19
CA ILE A 397 -6.95 0.29 -10.92
C ILE A 397 -7.44 -1.00 -10.27
N THR A 398 -8.12 -0.89 -9.14
CA THR A 398 -8.74 -2.03 -8.47
C THR A 398 -10.25 -1.98 -8.65
N VAL A 399 -10.86 -3.13 -8.94
CA VAL A 399 -12.30 -3.33 -9.00
C VAL A 399 -12.71 -4.35 -7.95
N TYR A 400 -13.43 -3.90 -6.93
CA TYR A 400 -14.02 -4.77 -5.92
C TYR A 400 -15.49 -5.02 -6.26
N ASP A 401 -15.79 -6.27 -6.56
CA ASP A 401 -17.16 -6.75 -6.75
C ASP A 401 -17.72 -7.28 -5.43
N LEU A 402 -18.74 -6.59 -4.92
CA LEU A 402 -19.41 -6.91 -3.66
C LEU A 402 -20.66 -7.77 -3.86
N GLU A 403 -20.92 -8.24 -5.08
CA GLU A 403 -21.98 -9.21 -5.33
C GLU A 403 -21.78 -10.44 -4.42
N GLY A 404 -22.87 -10.88 -3.78
CA GLY A 404 -22.86 -11.99 -2.84
C GLY A 404 -22.26 -11.68 -1.45
N VAL A 405 -21.74 -10.47 -1.19
CA VAL A 405 -21.21 -10.12 0.13
C VAL A 405 -22.32 -10.05 1.18
N SER A 406 -22.16 -10.86 2.22
CA SER A 406 -23.03 -10.92 3.39
C SER A 406 -22.40 -10.25 4.60
N ARG A 407 -23.23 -9.71 5.51
CA ARG A 407 -22.77 -9.11 6.78
C ARG A 407 -22.05 -10.10 7.71
N SER A 408 -22.21 -11.41 7.48
CA SER A 408 -21.57 -12.50 8.22
C SER A 408 -20.13 -12.78 7.77
N GLN A 409 -19.78 -12.45 6.51
CA GLN A 409 -18.41 -12.59 6.00
C GLN A 409 -17.47 -11.55 6.61
N VAL A 410 -17.98 -10.44 7.16
CA VAL A 410 -17.17 -9.51 7.96
C VAL A 410 -16.98 -10.08 9.37
N ASN A 411 -16.05 -11.02 9.50
CA ASN A 411 -15.71 -11.76 10.72
C ASN A 411 -14.19 -11.67 11.03
N SER A 412 -13.72 -12.40 12.05
CA SER A 412 -12.30 -12.45 12.45
C SER A 412 -11.39 -13.03 11.37
N ASP A 413 -11.88 -13.99 10.60
CA ASP A 413 -11.07 -14.75 9.67
C ASP A 413 -10.78 -13.93 8.42
N THR A 414 -11.81 -13.25 7.90
CA THR A 414 -11.64 -12.21 6.88
C THR A 414 -10.68 -11.13 7.36
N LEU A 415 -10.80 -10.71 8.62
CA LEU A 415 -9.93 -9.71 9.19
C LEU A 415 -8.47 -10.13 9.22
N ASP A 416 -8.19 -11.37 9.58
CA ASP A 416 -6.82 -11.86 9.67
C ASP A 416 -6.18 -11.91 8.27
N MET A 417 -6.93 -12.33 7.26
CA MET A 417 -6.48 -12.27 5.85
C MET A 417 -6.19 -10.83 5.40
N VAL A 418 -7.05 -9.88 5.77
CA VAL A 418 -6.83 -8.46 5.45
C VAL A 418 -5.57 -7.92 6.12
N LYS A 419 -5.29 -8.31 7.37
CA LYS A 419 -4.06 -7.91 8.06
C LYS A 419 -2.81 -8.47 7.37
N VAL A 420 -2.87 -9.71 6.87
CA VAL A 420 -1.78 -10.32 6.11
C VAL A 420 -1.48 -9.48 4.86
N GLY A 421 -2.51 -9.20 4.05
CA GLY A 421 -2.38 -8.34 2.88
C GLY A 421 -1.89 -6.93 3.24
N ALA A 422 -2.45 -6.29 4.27
CA ALA A 422 -2.04 -4.96 4.72
C ALA A 422 -0.57 -4.91 5.17
N LYS A 423 -0.09 -5.98 5.82
CA LYS A 423 1.32 -6.10 6.22
C LYS A 423 2.21 -6.07 4.98
N VAL A 424 1.93 -6.90 3.98
CA VAL A 424 2.68 -6.92 2.71
C VAL A 424 2.60 -5.57 1.98
N MET A 425 1.40 -4.99 1.88
CA MET A 425 1.19 -3.70 1.21
C MET A 425 1.85 -2.51 1.91
N SER A 426 2.30 -2.64 3.16
CA SER A 426 3.07 -1.59 3.82
C SER A 426 4.44 -1.35 3.18
N ALA A 427 4.98 -2.33 2.44
CA ALA A 427 6.18 -2.16 1.61
C ALA A 427 5.90 -1.52 0.23
N PHE A 428 4.62 -1.30 -0.12
CA PHE A 428 4.21 -0.83 -1.44
C PHE A 428 3.23 0.36 -1.38
N PRO A 429 3.61 1.48 -0.73
CA PRO A 429 2.75 2.65 -0.62
C PRO A 429 2.39 3.25 -1.98
N GLU A 430 1.25 3.95 -2.02
CA GLU A 430 0.82 4.80 -3.14
C GLU A 430 0.82 4.06 -4.51
N THR A 431 0.43 2.78 -4.50
CA THR A 431 0.27 1.93 -5.69
C THR A 431 -1.18 1.85 -6.19
N LEU A 432 -2.14 2.52 -5.54
CA LEU A 432 -3.53 2.60 -5.99
C LEU A 432 -3.78 3.87 -6.81
N HIS A 433 -4.22 3.70 -8.05
CA HIS A 433 -4.74 4.79 -8.90
C HIS A 433 -6.16 5.16 -8.49
N CYS A 434 -7.08 4.20 -8.60
CA CYS A 434 -8.45 4.30 -8.11
C CYS A 434 -9.01 2.91 -7.75
N LEU A 435 -10.00 2.90 -6.87
CA LEU A 435 -10.76 1.71 -6.46
C LEU A 435 -12.23 1.89 -6.83
N LEU A 436 -12.73 1.04 -7.73
CA LEU A 436 -14.14 0.95 -8.06
C LEU A 436 -14.79 -0.16 -7.23
N ILE A 437 -15.71 0.20 -6.35
CA ILE A 437 -16.53 -0.76 -5.60
C ILE A 437 -17.86 -0.89 -6.32
N ILE A 438 -18.09 -2.02 -6.98
CA ILE A 438 -19.30 -2.30 -7.76
C ILE A 438 -20.19 -3.31 -7.05
N ASN A 439 -21.46 -3.37 -7.46
CA ASN A 439 -22.49 -4.23 -6.88
C ASN A 439 -22.58 -4.10 -5.34
N ALA A 440 -22.30 -2.90 -4.82
CA ALA A 440 -22.29 -2.66 -3.38
C ALA A 440 -23.71 -2.82 -2.83
N PRO A 441 -23.94 -3.69 -1.82
CA PRO A 441 -25.28 -3.86 -1.27
C PRO A 441 -25.74 -2.56 -0.61
N SER A 442 -27.07 -2.34 -0.52
CA SER A 442 -27.64 -1.07 -0.01
C SER A 442 -27.11 -0.66 1.36
N TRP A 443 -26.84 -1.63 2.23
CA TRP A 443 -26.28 -1.39 3.57
C TRP A 443 -24.81 -0.97 3.57
N PHE A 444 -24.07 -1.19 2.48
CA PHE A 444 -22.65 -0.87 2.38
C PHE A 444 -22.38 0.64 2.38
N GLY A 445 -23.32 1.46 1.92
CA GLY A 445 -23.20 2.92 1.99
C GLY A 445 -22.96 3.43 3.41
N LEU A 446 -23.64 2.83 4.40
CA LEU A 446 -23.44 3.16 5.81
C LEU A 446 -22.02 2.83 6.27
N VAL A 447 -21.53 1.65 5.91
CA VAL A 447 -20.17 1.20 6.20
C VAL A 447 -19.14 2.14 5.58
N TRP A 448 -19.30 2.48 4.30
CA TRP A 448 -18.40 3.39 3.59
C TRP A 448 -18.37 4.78 4.24
N SER A 449 -19.52 5.30 4.70
CA SER A 449 -19.58 6.60 5.39
C SER A 449 -18.72 6.66 6.66
N VAL A 450 -18.53 5.52 7.33
CA VAL A 450 -17.67 5.39 8.51
C VAL A 450 -16.21 5.26 8.08
N VAL A 451 -15.92 4.34 7.15
CA VAL A 451 -14.57 4.13 6.63
C VAL A 451 -13.95 5.41 6.09
N ARG A 452 -14.73 6.18 5.31
CA ARG A 452 -14.26 7.42 4.69
C ARG A 452 -13.74 8.45 5.71
N LYS A 453 -14.19 8.40 6.97
CA LYS A 453 -13.70 9.26 8.06
C LYS A 453 -12.44 8.73 8.74
N LEU A 454 -12.12 7.45 8.55
CA LEU A 454 -11.02 6.76 9.19
C LEU A 454 -9.76 6.71 8.32
N ILE A 455 -9.93 6.70 6.99
CA ILE A 455 -8.82 6.80 6.02
C ILE A 455 -8.49 8.26 5.71
N ASP A 456 -7.29 8.51 5.18
CA ASP A 456 -6.89 9.85 4.75
C ASP A 456 -7.70 10.33 3.52
N ALA A 457 -7.77 11.64 3.35
CA ALA A 457 -8.60 12.27 2.32
C ALA A 457 -8.17 11.89 0.89
N ARG A 458 -6.87 11.64 0.66
CA ARG A 458 -6.33 11.29 -0.67
C ARG A 458 -6.76 9.88 -1.05
N THR A 459 -6.67 8.92 -0.12
CA THR A 459 -7.18 7.56 -0.36
C THR A 459 -8.69 7.56 -0.50
N ALA A 460 -9.41 8.31 0.35
CA ALA A 460 -10.86 8.45 0.23
C ALA A 460 -11.30 9.02 -1.13
N SER A 461 -10.54 9.94 -1.73
CA SER A 461 -10.86 10.50 -3.05
C SER A 461 -10.64 9.53 -4.20
N LYS A 462 -9.82 8.49 -4.00
CA LYS A 462 -9.55 7.43 -5.00
C LYS A 462 -10.63 6.35 -5.03
N ILE A 463 -11.55 6.31 -4.06
CA ILE A 463 -12.52 5.23 -3.89
C ILE A 463 -13.91 5.69 -4.36
N GLU A 464 -14.45 4.99 -5.36
CA GLU A 464 -15.77 5.23 -5.93
C GLU A 464 -16.70 4.04 -5.62
N VAL A 465 -17.86 4.30 -5.02
CA VAL A 465 -18.80 3.25 -4.57
C VAL A 465 -20.10 3.27 -5.36
N PHE A 466 -20.44 2.13 -5.97
CA PHE A 466 -21.60 1.97 -6.84
C PHE A 466 -22.53 0.85 -6.35
N THR A 467 -23.70 1.24 -5.85
CA THR A 467 -24.80 0.30 -5.57
C THR A 467 -25.50 -0.17 -6.85
N SER A 468 -25.50 0.65 -7.90
CA SER A 468 -26.05 0.28 -9.22
C SER A 468 -24.95 -0.30 -10.10
N SER A 469 -25.10 -1.58 -10.48
CA SER A 469 -24.21 -2.27 -11.42
C SER A 469 -24.03 -1.49 -12.72
N LYS A 470 -25.12 -0.97 -13.30
CA LYS A 470 -25.11 -0.14 -14.52
C LYS A 470 -24.19 1.07 -14.40
N LYS A 471 -24.22 1.80 -13.27
CA LYS A 471 -23.36 2.97 -13.04
C LYS A 471 -21.90 2.57 -12.85
N GLY A 472 -21.65 1.51 -12.08
CA GLY A 472 -20.30 0.98 -11.89
C GLY A 472 -19.66 0.52 -13.19
N PHE A 473 -20.40 -0.22 -14.02
CA PHE A 473 -19.93 -0.66 -15.34
C PHE A 473 -19.77 0.49 -16.34
N ALA A 474 -20.62 1.52 -16.28
CA ALA A 474 -20.41 2.72 -17.09
C ALA A 474 -19.09 3.40 -16.71
N ARG A 475 -18.85 3.61 -15.41
CA ARG A 475 -17.59 4.20 -14.92
C ARG A 475 -16.37 3.36 -15.31
N MET A 476 -16.50 2.03 -15.25
CA MET A 476 -15.46 1.10 -15.69
C MET A 476 -15.12 1.29 -17.17
N ARG A 477 -16.13 1.45 -18.05
CA ARG A 477 -15.95 1.71 -19.49
C ARG A 477 -15.37 3.10 -19.81
N ASP A 478 -15.55 4.08 -18.94
CA ASP A 478 -14.89 5.38 -19.07
C ASP A 478 -13.38 5.24 -18.91
N LEU A 479 -12.93 4.35 -18.02
CA LEU A 479 -11.52 4.16 -17.68
C LEU A 479 -10.82 3.08 -18.53
N ILE A 480 -11.56 2.05 -18.93
CA ILE A 480 -11.02 0.82 -19.51
C ILE A 480 -11.69 0.57 -20.86
N ASP A 481 -10.89 0.20 -21.87
CA ASP A 481 -11.45 -0.17 -23.16
C ASP A 481 -12.30 -1.45 -23.07
N ASN A 482 -13.36 -1.55 -23.87
CA ASN A 482 -14.27 -2.69 -23.82
C ASN A 482 -13.55 -4.02 -24.11
N SER A 483 -12.49 -3.99 -24.93
CA SER A 483 -11.64 -5.16 -25.21
C SER A 483 -10.78 -5.60 -24.02
N GLN A 484 -10.56 -4.72 -23.05
CA GLN A 484 -9.75 -4.95 -21.85
C GLN A 484 -10.60 -5.27 -20.61
N ILE A 485 -11.92 -5.06 -20.68
CA ILE A 485 -12.85 -5.43 -19.60
C ILE A 485 -13.19 -6.92 -19.71
N PRO A 486 -13.10 -7.70 -18.62
CA PRO A 486 -13.52 -9.10 -18.62
C PRO A 486 -14.96 -9.29 -19.08
N SER A 487 -15.21 -10.40 -19.78
CA SER A 487 -16.57 -10.79 -20.19
C SER A 487 -17.54 -10.93 -19.00
N ASP A 488 -17.06 -11.26 -17.79
CA ASP A 488 -17.82 -11.22 -16.53
C ASP A 488 -18.54 -9.88 -16.29
N TYR A 489 -17.97 -8.77 -16.77
CA TYR A 489 -18.49 -7.42 -16.57
C TYR A 489 -19.03 -6.79 -17.87
N GLY A 490 -19.32 -7.63 -18.87
CA GLY A 490 -19.91 -7.22 -20.15
C GLY A 490 -18.94 -6.54 -21.11
N GLY A 491 -17.63 -6.79 -20.95
CA GLY A 491 -16.62 -6.48 -21.97
C GLY A 491 -16.39 -7.65 -22.93
N THR A 492 -15.36 -7.54 -23.78
CA THR A 492 -14.95 -8.61 -24.71
C THR A 492 -13.56 -9.18 -24.39
N GLY A 493 -12.98 -8.79 -23.25
CA GLY A 493 -11.76 -9.38 -22.73
C GLY A 493 -12.00 -10.77 -22.12
N PRO A 494 -10.92 -11.48 -21.75
CA PRO A 494 -11.02 -12.80 -21.13
C PRO A 494 -11.83 -12.76 -19.83
N SER A 495 -12.54 -13.83 -19.54
CA SER A 495 -13.21 -13.97 -18.25
C SER A 495 -12.18 -13.99 -17.11
N LEU A 496 -12.62 -13.68 -15.90
CA LEU A 496 -11.75 -13.75 -14.72
C LEU A 496 -11.21 -15.16 -14.47
N ALA A 497 -12.00 -16.19 -14.79
CA ALA A 497 -11.54 -17.58 -14.71
C ALA A 497 -10.41 -17.87 -15.72
N GLN A 498 -10.54 -17.38 -16.96
CA GLN A 498 -9.49 -17.51 -17.98
C GLN A 498 -8.22 -16.71 -17.63
N ALA A 499 -8.39 -15.53 -17.04
CA ALA A 499 -7.27 -14.71 -16.59
C ALA A 499 -6.55 -15.33 -15.37
N ALA A 500 -7.29 -16.00 -14.48
CA ALA A 500 -6.74 -16.70 -13.31
C ALA A 500 -5.82 -17.86 -13.71
N SER A 501 -6.22 -18.68 -14.69
CA SER A 501 -5.49 -19.87 -15.15
C SER A 501 -4.25 -19.58 -16.00
N GLY A 502 -3.86 -18.31 -16.16
CA GLY A 502 -2.66 -17.92 -16.90
C GLY A 502 -2.78 -18.08 -18.43
N VAL A 503 -3.98 -18.38 -18.95
CA VAL A 503 -4.23 -18.64 -20.38
C VAL A 503 -3.99 -17.41 -21.27
N VAL A 504 -3.89 -16.20 -20.69
CA VAL A 504 -3.98 -14.95 -21.45
C VAL A 504 -2.77 -14.02 -21.36
N SER A 505 -1.61 -14.49 -20.90
CA SER A 505 -0.40 -13.68 -21.06
C SER A 505 0.66 -14.44 -21.85
N ALA A 506 0.72 -14.15 -23.15
CA ALA A 506 1.80 -14.59 -24.03
C ALA A 506 3.19 -14.06 -23.62
N THR A 507 3.26 -13.25 -22.56
CA THR A 507 4.48 -12.60 -22.05
C THR A 507 4.91 -13.05 -20.65
N THR A 508 4.11 -13.80 -19.89
CA THR A 508 4.61 -14.36 -18.61
C THR A 508 5.62 -15.47 -18.88
N ARG A 509 6.90 -15.18 -18.64
CA ARG A 509 8.02 -16.14 -18.66
C ARG A 509 7.90 -17.28 -17.63
N SER A 510 6.88 -17.24 -16.77
CA SER A 510 6.59 -18.28 -15.79
C SER A 510 5.21 -18.88 -16.06
N ALA A 511 5.13 -19.80 -17.01
CA ALA A 511 4.07 -20.78 -17.05
C ALA A 511 4.70 -22.16 -16.85
N SER A 512 4.59 -22.68 -15.64
CA SER A 512 4.80 -24.10 -15.38
C SER A 512 3.79 -24.92 -16.21
N ASN A 513 4.33 -25.96 -16.86
CA ASN A 513 3.67 -27.08 -17.53
C ASN A 513 2.45 -26.79 -18.47
N PRO A 514 2.58 -26.96 -19.80
CA PRO A 514 1.50 -26.76 -20.79
C PRO A 514 0.20 -27.56 -20.55
N GLN A 515 0.24 -28.61 -19.72
CA GLN A 515 -0.88 -29.52 -19.48
C GLN A 515 -1.96 -28.98 -18.53
N ASP A 516 -1.70 -27.93 -17.74
CA ASP A 516 -2.69 -27.38 -16.79
C ASP A 516 -3.51 -26.20 -17.34
N ARG A 517 -3.30 -25.82 -18.61
CA ARG A 517 -3.88 -24.60 -19.21
C ARG A 517 -5.41 -24.56 -19.31
N ASN A 518 -6.15 -25.60 -18.93
CA ASN A 518 -7.62 -25.62 -19.10
C ASN A 518 -8.42 -26.17 -17.91
N LYS A 519 -7.80 -26.42 -16.74
CA LYS A 519 -8.54 -26.99 -15.60
C LYS A 519 -9.29 -25.90 -14.83
N VAL A 520 -10.63 -25.98 -14.78
CA VAL A 520 -11.47 -25.02 -14.07
C VAL A 520 -11.96 -25.62 -12.77
N VAL A 521 -11.87 -24.85 -11.67
CA VAL A 521 -12.48 -25.25 -10.40
C VAL A 521 -13.99 -25.13 -10.49
N VAL A 522 -14.69 -26.26 -10.58
CA VAL A 522 -16.16 -26.32 -10.69
C VAL A 522 -16.85 -26.72 -9.38
N LEU A 523 -16.09 -27.35 -8.47
CA LEU A 523 -16.53 -27.65 -7.11
C LEU A 523 -15.60 -26.94 -6.13
N ASN A 524 -16.17 -26.11 -5.27
CA ASN A 524 -15.43 -25.41 -4.23
C ASN A 524 -16.31 -25.28 -2.98
N LYS A 525 -16.02 -26.10 -1.97
CA LYS A 525 -16.86 -26.14 -0.77
C LYS A 525 -16.06 -26.41 0.49
N VAL A 526 -16.17 -25.49 1.45
CA VAL A 526 -15.79 -25.74 2.85
C VAL A 526 -16.94 -26.47 3.57
N MET A 527 -16.64 -27.61 4.17
CA MET A 527 -17.57 -28.43 4.95
C MET A 527 -17.12 -28.51 6.41
N HIS A 528 -17.97 -27.99 7.31
CA HIS A 528 -17.80 -28.14 8.76
C HIS A 528 -18.53 -29.38 9.24
N LEU A 529 -17.81 -30.38 9.72
CA LEU A 529 -18.39 -31.57 10.33
C LEU A 529 -18.35 -31.46 11.84
N LYS A 530 -19.44 -31.82 12.50
CA LYS A 530 -19.48 -32.15 13.93
C LYS A 530 -19.23 -33.65 14.11
N ASN A 531 -19.02 -34.08 15.35
CA ASN A 531 -18.88 -35.50 15.67
C ASN A 531 -20.07 -36.32 15.12
N ARG A 532 -19.79 -37.42 14.42
CA ARG A 532 -20.77 -38.30 13.75
C ARG A 532 -21.65 -37.61 12.70
N GLN A 533 -21.32 -36.39 12.29
CA GLN A 533 -22.05 -35.70 11.24
C GLN A 533 -21.58 -36.16 9.86
N GLU A 534 -22.52 -36.15 8.93
CA GLU A 534 -22.28 -36.28 7.50
C GLU A 534 -22.75 -34.99 6.79
N LYS A 535 -22.00 -34.57 5.78
CA LYS A 535 -22.39 -33.52 4.85
C LYS A 535 -21.99 -33.91 3.44
N SER A 536 -22.68 -33.31 2.49
CA SER A 536 -22.38 -33.54 1.09
C SER A 536 -22.59 -32.32 0.24
N LYS A 537 -22.05 -32.41 -0.99
CA LYS A 537 -22.22 -31.41 -2.02
C LYS A 537 -22.34 -32.09 -3.38
N ASP A 538 -23.45 -31.80 -4.04
CA ASP A 538 -23.72 -32.29 -5.39
C ASP A 538 -22.98 -31.45 -6.43
N PHE A 539 -22.63 -32.11 -7.53
CA PHE A 539 -22.09 -31.53 -8.75
C PHE A 539 -22.55 -32.33 -9.96
N ASN A 540 -22.62 -31.68 -11.12
CA ASN A 540 -22.97 -32.28 -12.39
C ASN A 540 -21.77 -32.24 -13.33
N LEU A 541 -21.60 -33.29 -14.14
CA LEU A 541 -20.64 -33.32 -15.23
C LEU A 541 -21.36 -33.57 -16.55
N GLU A 542 -20.98 -32.82 -17.57
CA GLU A 542 -21.46 -32.99 -18.94
C GLU A 542 -20.74 -34.17 -19.62
N GLU A 543 -21.23 -34.56 -20.79
CA GLU A 543 -20.62 -35.63 -21.57
C GLU A 543 -19.18 -35.25 -21.99
N GLY A 544 -18.25 -36.17 -21.76
CA GLY A 544 -16.83 -35.94 -22.06
C GLY A 544 -16.05 -35.17 -21.00
N GLN A 545 -16.70 -34.59 -19.99
CA GLN A 545 -16.01 -33.94 -18.86
C GLN A 545 -15.46 -34.98 -17.89
N THR A 546 -14.25 -34.73 -17.40
CA THR A 546 -13.57 -35.53 -16.39
C THR A 546 -13.20 -34.62 -15.24
N MET A 547 -13.54 -34.99 -14.01
CA MET A 547 -13.23 -34.18 -12.84
C MET A 547 -12.37 -34.92 -11.83
N THR A 548 -11.31 -34.27 -11.37
CA THR A 548 -10.51 -34.72 -10.22
C THR A 548 -11.00 -34.03 -8.95
N VAL A 549 -11.35 -34.81 -7.92
CA VAL A 549 -11.72 -34.28 -6.59
C VAL A 549 -10.54 -34.36 -5.64
N THR A 550 -10.20 -33.24 -5.01
CA THR A 550 -9.17 -33.13 -3.97
C THR A 550 -9.76 -32.57 -2.69
N ILE A 551 -9.39 -33.14 -1.54
CA ILE A 551 -9.79 -32.65 -0.23
C ILE A 551 -8.57 -32.13 0.51
N TYR A 552 -8.69 -30.93 1.05
CA TYR A 552 -7.68 -30.28 1.89
C TYR A 552 -8.20 -30.16 3.32
N THR A 553 -7.37 -30.46 4.31
CA THR A 553 -7.71 -30.30 5.73
C THR A 553 -6.45 -30.20 6.58
N ARG A 554 -6.58 -29.60 7.77
CA ARG A 554 -5.58 -29.67 8.86
C ARG A 554 -6.09 -30.48 10.04
N CYS A 555 -7.24 -31.15 9.89
CA CYS A 555 -7.94 -31.80 10.99
C CYS A 555 -7.47 -33.25 11.18
N LYS A 556 -6.96 -33.56 12.37
CA LYS A 556 -6.58 -34.93 12.79
C LYS A 556 -7.77 -35.86 13.06
N ASN A 557 -8.97 -35.31 13.29
CA ASN A 557 -10.17 -36.12 13.54
C ASN A 557 -10.67 -36.84 12.27
N GLY A 558 -10.26 -36.34 11.11
CA GLY A 558 -10.53 -36.94 9.81
C GLY A 558 -11.99 -37.07 9.39
N ALA A 559 -12.18 -37.46 8.14
CA ALA A 559 -13.47 -37.80 7.57
C ALA A 559 -13.34 -38.92 6.55
N LYS A 560 -14.32 -39.81 6.52
CA LYS A 560 -14.50 -40.72 5.39
C LYS A 560 -15.11 -39.94 4.24
N ALA A 561 -14.34 -39.78 3.17
CA ALA A 561 -14.75 -39.10 1.96
C ALA A 561 -15.23 -40.09 0.91
N SER A 562 -16.27 -39.76 0.16
CA SER A 562 -16.80 -40.62 -0.89
C SER A 562 -17.34 -39.83 -2.06
N ILE A 563 -17.22 -40.38 -3.27
CA ILE A 563 -17.91 -39.89 -4.47
C ILE A 563 -18.99 -40.90 -4.82
N ILE A 564 -20.23 -40.42 -4.93
CA ILE A 564 -21.41 -41.26 -5.17
C ILE A 564 -22.09 -40.73 -6.43
N ARG A 565 -22.44 -41.63 -7.36
CA ARG A 565 -23.26 -41.27 -8.52
C ARG A 565 -24.73 -41.29 -8.11
N GLU A 566 -25.49 -40.31 -8.58
CA GLU A 566 -26.94 -40.28 -8.34
C GLU A 566 -27.59 -41.61 -8.77
N GLY A 567 -28.43 -42.16 -7.91
CA GLY A 567 -29.07 -43.47 -8.11
C GLY A 567 -28.23 -44.69 -7.70
N SER A 568 -27.00 -44.51 -7.22
CA SER A 568 -26.19 -45.59 -6.63
C SER A 568 -26.24 -45.56 -5.10
N GLU A 569 -26.49 -46.71 -4.47
CA GLU A 569 -26.39 -46.85 -3.01
C GLU A 569 -24.94 -46.96 -2.52
N SER A 570 -24.03 -47.43 -3.38
CA SER A 570 -22.63 -47.63 -3.05
C SER A 570 -21.74 -46.52 -3.60
N PRO A 571 -20.72 -46.08 -2.85
CA PRO A 571 -19.77 -45.08 -3.33
C PRO A 571 -18.91 -45.66 -4.46
N MET A 572 -18.70 -44.87 -5.50
CA MET A 572 -17.76 -45.21 -6.58
C MET A 572 -16.32 -45.19 -6.08
N ILE A 573 -16.03 -44.23 -5.21
CA ILE A 573 -14.73 -43.99 -4.60
C ILE A 573 -14.96 -43.70 -3.13
N GLY A 574 -14.16 -44.30 -2.24
CA GLY A 574 -14.18 -44.02 -0.82
C GLY A 574 -12.78 -44.07 -0.22
N LYS A 575 -12.38 -43.02 0.49
CA LYS A 575 -11.08 -42.92 1.18
C LYS A 575 -11.22 -42.19 2.51
N ASP A 576 -10.41 -42.55 3.48
CA ASP A 576 -10.30 -41.80 4.73
C ASP A 576 -9.33 -40.64 4.53
N VAL A 577 -9.75 -39.43 4.92
CA VAL A 577 -8.96 -38.21 4.84
C VAL A 577 -8.66 -37.77 6.27
N VAL A 578 -7.41 -37.88 6.70
CA VAL A 578 -6.98 -37.59 8.06
C VAL A 578 -5.74 -36.70 7.99
N GLY A 579 -5.79 -35.53 8.61
CA GLY A 579 -4.61 -34.67 8.72
C GLY A 579 -3.56 -35.32 9.63
N GLU A 580 -2.30 -35.33 9.19
CA GLU A 580 -1.20 -35.98 9.90
C GLU A 580 -0.53 -35.05 10.92
N GLU A 581 -0.46 -33.75 10.63
CA GLU A 581 0.16 -32.73 11.47
C GLU A 581 -0.80 -31.54 11.68
N GLU A 582 -0.70 -30.85 12.81
CA GLU A 582 -1.56 -29.68 13.12
C GLU A 582 -1.26 -28.47 12.21
N ASP A 583 0.00 -28.33 11.79
CA ASP A 583 0.51 -27.13 11.10
C ASP A 583 0.79 -27.34 9.62
N LYS A 584 0.59 -28.53 9.07
CA LYS A 584 0.69 -28.78 7.63
C LYS A 584 -0.67 -29.07 7.01
N PRO A 585 -0.99 -28.45 5.87
CA PRO A 585 -2.18 -28.79 5.13
C PRO A 585 -2.03 -30.22 4.59
N TYR A 586 -2.92 -31.11 5.00
CA TYR A 586 -3.04 -32.42 4.39
C TYR A 586 -3.93 -32.30 3.15
N SER A 587 -3.47 -32.85 2.02
CA SER A 587 -4.25 -32.93 0.80
C SER A 587 -4.30 -34.36 0.28
N MET A 588 -5.47 -34.75 -0.22
CA MET A 588 -5.66 -36.07 -0.84
C MET A 588 -6.53 -35.94 -2.09
N VAL A 589 -6.04 -36.49 -3.20
CA VAL A 589 -6.87 -36.75 -4.38
C VAL A 589 -7.79 -37.94 -4.06
N LEU A 590 -9.09 -37.65 -3.92
CA LEU A 590 -10.10 -38.66 -3.67
C LEU A 590 -10.18 -39.61 -4.85
N GLY A 591 -10.30 -39.05 -6.07
CA GLY A 591 -10.20 -39.77 -7.33
C GLY A 591 -10.78 -38.96 -8.49
N GLU A 592 -10.88 -39.61 -9.63
CA GLU A 592 -11.39 -39.04 -10.88
C GLU A 592 -12.75 -39.65 -11.23
N VAL A 593 -13.68 -38.81 -11.68
CA VAL A 593 -14.99 -39.25 -12.20
C VAL A 593 -15.26 -38.62 -13.56
N LYS A 594 -15.92 -39.39 -14.44
CA LYS A 594 -16.23 -38.98 -15.81
C LYS A 594 -17.73 -38.84 -16.00
N GLY A 595 -18.15 -37.74 -16.65
CA GLY A 595 -19.53 -37.50 -17.05
C GLY A 595 -19.97 -38.35 -18.26
N PRO A 596 -21.26 -38.28 -18.63
CA PRO A 596 -22.27 -37.41 -18.03
C PRO A 596 -22.90 -37.99 -16.75
N GLY A 597 -23.35 -37.12 -15.86
CA GLY A 597 -24.16 -37.50 -14.70
C GLY A 597 -24.11 -36.53 -13.53
N ASN A 598 -25.01 -36.76 -12.57
CA ASN A 598 -24.98 -36.11 -11.27
C ASN A 598 -24.21 -36.98 -10.29
N PHE A 599 -23.40 -36.31 -9.48
CA PHE A 599 -22.54 -36.93 -8.48
C PHE A 599 -22.61 -36.13 -7.18
N GLU A 600 -22.28 -36.78 -6.08
CA GLU A 600 -22.24 -36.22 -4.75
C GLU A 600 -20.86 -36.50 -4.14
N VAL A 601 -20.16 -35.46 -3.66
CA VAL A 601 -19.04 -35.66 -2.72
C VAL A 601 -19.60 -35.62 -1.31
N ARG A 602 -19.41 -36.72 -0.57
CA ARG A 602 -19.89 -36.90 0.80
C ARG A 602 -18.72 -37.03 1.77
N LEU A 603 -18.78 -36.31 2.89
CA LEU A 603 -17.84 -36.40 3.99
C LEU A 603 -18.56 -36.80 5.28
N LYS A 604 -18.08 -37.87 5.93
CA LYS A 604 -18.57 -38.35 7.21
C LYS A 604 -17.47 -38.31 8.26
N SER A 605 -17.70 -37.61 9.38
CA SER A 605 -16.75 -37.49 10.49
C SER A 605 -16.33 -38.88 11.02
N ILE A 606 -15.03 -39.08 11.25
CA ILE A 606 -14.48 -40.33 11.83
C ILE A 606 -14.50 -40.25 13.37
N SER A 607 -13.72 -39.34 13.96
CA SER A 607 -13.52 -39.31 15.42
C SER A 607 -13.87 -37.98 16.10
N GLY A 608 -14.28 -36.96 15.34
CA GLY A 608 -14.56 -35.64 15.91
C GLY A 608 -14.89 -34.54 14.90
N PRO A 609 -15.05 -33.30 15.37
CA PRO A 609 -15.34 -32.18 14.49
C PRO A 609 -14.13 -31.85 13.59
N GLY A 610 -14.39 -31.30 12.41
CA GLY A 610 -13.35 -30.92 11.46
C GLY A 610 -13.84 -29.99 10.36
N VAL A 611 -12.88 -29.33 9.71
CA VAL A 611 -13.09 -28.44 8.57
C VAL A 611 -12.35 -29.04 7.38
N PHE A 612 -13.07 -29.20 6.27
CA PHE A 612 -12.56 -29.83 5.05
C PHE A 612 -12.90 -28.94 3.87
N LEU A 613 -11.91 -28.57 3.08
CA LEU A 613 -12.09 -27.90 1.80
C LEU A 613 -12.12 -28.96 0.70
N THR A 614 -13.26 -29.10 0.04
CA THR A 614 -13.44 -29.98 -1.12
C THR A 614 -13.35 -29.15 -2.40
N LEU A 615 -12.38 -29.50 -3.24
CA LEU A 615 -12.17 -28.91 -4.56
C LEU A 615 -12.37 -29.95 -5.65
N GLY A 616 -13.01 -29.57 -6.75
CA GLY A 616 -13.09 -30.36 -7.97
C GLY A 616 -12.67 -29.54 -9.18
N LYS A 617 -11.74 -30.09 -9.96
CA LYS A 617 -11.21 -29.47 -11.19
C LYS A 617 -11.65 -30.32 -12.39
N VAL A 618 -12.34 -29.70 -13.34
CA VAL A 618 -12.71 -30.27 -14.65
C VAL A 618 -11.69 -29.86 -15.69
#